data_AF-A0A969TKL7-F1
#
_entry.id   AF-A0A969TKL7-F1
#
_cell.length_a   1.000
_cell.length_b   1.000
_cell.length_c   1.000
_cell.angle_alpha   90.00
_cell.angle_beta   90.00
_cell.angle_gamma   90.00
#
_symmetry.space_group_name_H-M   'P 1'
#
loop_
_entity.id
_entity.type
_entity.pdbx_description
1 polymer ?
#
loop_
_entity_poly.entity_id
_entity_poly.type
_entity_poly.pdbx_seq_one_letter_code
_entity_poly.pdbx_strand_id
1 'polypeptide(L)'
;MADPLSYLKQRANDDWLLGYNSQEFFELVEQARQTLTAQQQTSPNPSPIILLAEPHPLKFLAHFLAACSTDCHLFLCNPNWAELEWQQVFELVQRPSLGNSQRK
;
A
#
# COMPACT_ATOMS: atom_id res chain seq x y z
N MET A 1 3.30 -15.06 11.90
CA MET A 1 4.13 -13.84 11.97
C MET A 1 3.27 -12.71 12.50
N ALA A 2 3.77 -11.86 13.39
CA ALA A 2 3.02 -10.69 13.82
C ALA A 2 2.82 -9.75 12.62
N ASP A 3 1.64 -9.15 12.53
CA ASP A 3 1.32 -8.15 11.51
C ASP A 3 2.31 -6.95 11.62
N PRO A 4 2.88 -6.44 10.50
CA PRO A 4 3.87 -5.36 10.54
C PRO A 4 3.40 -4.11 11.29
N LEU A 5 2.11 -3.78 11.20
CA LEU A 5 1.52 -2.65 11.90
C LEU A 5 1.54 -2.88 13.42
N SER A 6 1.24 -4.08 13.88
CA SER A 6 1.29 -4.45 15.30
C SER A 6 2.69 -4.29 15.90
N TYR A 7 3.74 -4.66 15.16
CA TYR A 7 5.12 -4.46 15.58
C TYR A 7 5.51 -2.98 15.64
N LEU A 8 5.12 -2.18 14.63
CA LEU A 8 5.42 -0.76 14.60
C LEU A 8 4.65 0.04 15.67
N LYS A 9 3.39 -0.34 15.96
CA LYS A 9 2.60 0.30 17.03
C LYS A 9 3.25 0.17 18.40
N GLN A 10 4.02 -0.89 18.67
CA GLN A 10 4.78 -1.03 19.93
C GLN A 10 5.87 0.04 20.09
N ARG A 11 6.34 0.61 18.98
CA ARG A 11 7.34 1.69 18.93
C ARG A 11 6.70 3.07 18.71
N ALA A 12 5.37 3.19 18.84
CA ALA A 12 4.68 4.45 18.57
C ALA A 12 5.09 5.59 19.53
N ASN A 13 5.50 5.24 20.75
CA ASN A 13 6.00 6.20 21.73
C ASN A 13 7.50 6.53 21.56
N ASP A 14 8.20 5.87 20.65
CA ASP A 14 9.58 6.17 20.31
C ASP A 14 9.63 7.18 19.16
N ASP A 15 10.57 8.13 19.24
CA ASP A 15 10.83 9.09 18.17
C ASP A 15 11.72 8.48 17.08
N TRP A 16 11.22 7.42 16.45
CA TRP A 16 11.95 6.70 15.39
C TRP A 16 11.76 7.34 14.02
N LEU A 17 10.76 8.21 13.87
CA LEU A 17 10.36 8.81 12.60
C LEU A 17 10.97 10.20 12.45
N LEU A 18 12.16 10.26 11.85
CA LEU A 18 12.89 11.51 11.70
C LEU A 18 12.11 12.53 10.84
N GLY A 19 11.89 13.72 11.39
CA GLY A 19 11.26 14.85 10.69
C GLY A 19 9.74 14.79 10.61
N TYR A 20 9.09 13.81 11.23
CA TYR A 20 7.63 13.70 11.29
C TYR A 20 7.15 13.22 12.67
N ASN A 21 5.87 13.44 12.97
CA ASN A 21 5.28 12.95 14.21
C ASN A 21 4.84 11.48 14.05
N SER A 22 5.34 10.59 14.92
CA SER A 22 5.00 9.17 14.90
C SER A 22 3.52 8.89 15.17
N GLN A 23 2.87 9.68 16.03
CA GLN A 23 1.44 9.54 16.34
C GLN A 23 0.58 9.90 15.13
N GLU A 24 0.87 11.04 14.49
CA GLU A 24 0.20 11.47 13.25
C GLU A 24 0.38 10.42 12.14
N PHE A 25 1.57 9.82 12.05
CA PHE A 25 1.81 8.68 11.15
C PHE A 25 0.87 7.50 11.42
N PHE A 26 0.72 7.06 12.67
CA PHE A 26 -0.17 5.94 13.00
C PHE A 26 -1.65 6.27 12.77
N GLU A 27 -2.06 7.52 12.97
CA GLU A 27 -3.41 7.98 12.62
C GLU A 27 -3.66 7.85 11.11
N LEU A 28 -2.71 8.30 10.28
CA LEU A 28 -2.78 8.15 8.82
C LEU A 28 -2.85 6.68 8.40
N VAL A 29 -2.06 5.81 9.03
CA VAL A 29 -2.08 4.37 8.75
C VAL A 29 -3.45 3.78 9.07
N GLU A 30 -4.01 4.10 10.24
CA GLU A 30 -5.30 3.55 10.66
C GLU A 30 -6.44 4.04 9.77
N GLN A 31 -6.44 5.32 9.38
CA GLN A 31 -7.40 5.89 8.43
C GLN A 31 -7.33 5.16 7.08
N ALA A 32 -6.12 5.03 6.51
CA ALA A 32 -5.90 4.33 5.26
C ALA A 32 -6.39 2.87 5.34
N ARG A 33 -6.09 2.18 6.44
CA ARG A 33 -6.49 0.78 6.65
C ARG A 33 -8.01 0.63 6.72
N GLN A 34 -8.70 1.54 7.40
CA GLN A 34 -10.16 1.55 7.47
C GLN A 34 -10.79 1.76 6.09
N THR A 35 -10.26 2.71 5.30
CA THR A 35 -10.72 2.95 3.94
C THR A 35 -10.56 1.72 3.05
N LEU A 36 -9.37 1.09 3.09
CA LEU A 36 -9.10 -0.12 2.31
C LEU A 36 -10.00 -1.29 2.72
N THR A 37 -10.18 -1.50 4.02
CA THR A 37 -11.04 -2.57 4.55
C THR A 37 -12.50 -2.36 4.13
N ALA A 38 -13.00 -1.11 4.18
CA ALA A 38 -14.35 -0.78 3.74
C ALA A 38 -14.53 -1.02 2.23
N GLN A 39 -13.54 -0.64 1.42
CA GLN A 39 -13.58 -0.90 -0.02
C GLN A 39 -13.57 -2.40 -0.35
N GLN A 40 -12.78 -3.19 0.38
CA GLN A 40 -12.75 -4.66 0.23
C GLN A 40 -14.11 -5.29 0.51
N GLN A 41 -14.81 -4.85 1.55
CA GLN A 41 -16.14 -5.38 1.89
C GLN A 41 -17.19 -5.12 0.80
N THR A 42 -17.03 -4.04 0.03
CA THR A 42 -17.92 -3.70 -1.09
C THR A 42 -17.50 -4.33 -2.41
N SER A 43 -16.29 -4.89 -2.50
CA SER A 43 -15.73 -5.41 -3.74
C SER A 43 -16.10 -6.89 -3.94
N PRO A 44 -16.46 -7.31 -5.17
CA PRO A 44 -16.69 -8.72 -5.47
C PRO A 44 -15.38 -9.54 -5.53
N ASN A 45 -14.21 -8.90 -5.56
CA ASN A 45 -12.91 -9.57 -5.57
C ASN A 45 -12.32 -9.63 -4.15
N PRO A 46 -12.04 -10.82 -3.60
CA PRO A 46 -11.51 -10.97 -2.25
C PRO A 46 -10.12 -10.36 -2.05
N SER A 47 -9.31 -10.19 -3.10
CA SER A 47 -7.95 -9.65 -3.00
C SER A 47 -7.73 -8.57 -4.08
N PRO A 48 -8.11 -7.30 -3.83
CA PRO A 48 -8.00 -6.22 -4.80
C PRO A 48 -6.54 -5.85 -5.09
N ILE A 49 -6.31 -5.29 -6.28
CA ILE A 49 -5.00 -4.71 -6.64
C ILE A 49 -5.02 -3.21 -6.32
N ILE A 50 -4.08 -2.76 -5.50
CA ILE A 50 -3.90 -1.36 -5.09
C ILE A 50 -2.67 -0.79 -5.82
N LEU A 51 -2.86 0.31 -6.53
CA LEU A 51 -1.78 1.09 -7.12
C LEU A 51 -1.44 2.26 -6.18
N LEU A 52 -0.24 2.25 -5.60
CA LEU A 52 0.20 3.29 -4.67
C LEU A 52 1.18 4.25 -5.37
N ALA A 53 0.67 5.41 -5.80
CA ALA A 53 1.47 6.52 -6.37
C ALA A 53 1.34 7.80 -5.53
N GLU A 54 1.60 7.69 -4.22
CA GLU A 54 1.57 8.84 -3.31
C GLU A 54 2.94 9.54 -3.30
N PRO A 55 3.03 10.83 -3.70
CA PRO A 55 4.29 11.57 -3.69
C PRO A 55 4.75 12.01 -2.30
N HIS A 56 3.84 12.20 -1.35
CA HIS A 56 4.22 12.65 -0.01
C HIS A 56 4.76 11.48 0.81
N PRO A 57 6.02 11.52 1.28
CA PRO A 57 6.69 10.36 1.87
C PRO A 57 5.96 9.81 3.10
N LEU A 58 5.45 10.68 3.98
CA LEU A 58 4.68 10.25 5.16
C LEU A 58 3.40 9.49 4.79
N LYS A 59 2.64 10.04 3.82
CA LYS A 59 1.38 9.44 3.36
C LYS A 59 1.67 8.14 2.59
N PHE A 60 2.74 8.12 1.80
CA PHE A 60 3.19 6.93 1.10
C PHE A 60 3.46 5.79 2.09
N LEU A 61 4.25 6.05 3.14
CA LEU A 61 4.53 5.06 4.17
C LEU A 61 3.25 4.62 4.90
N ALA A 62 2.33 5.55 5.17
CA ALA A 62 1.09 5.24 5.84
C ALA A 62 0.19 4.31 5.02
N HIS A 63 -0.02 4.63 3.73
CA HIS A 63 -0.79 3.80 2.80
C HIS A 63 -0.11 2.46 2.53
N PHE A 64 1.22 2.44 2.43
CA PHE A 64 2.00 1.21 2.26
C PHE A 64 1.77 0.25 3.44
N LEU A 65 1.93 0.75 4.66
CA LEU A 65 1.77 -0.06 5.86
C LEU A 65 0.31 -0.54 6.03
N ALA A 66 -0.65 0.32 5.73
CA ALA A 66 -2.07 -0.04 5.72
C ALA A 66 -2.35 -1.17 4.73
N ALA A 67 -1.85 -1.07 3.49
CA ALA A 67 -2.01 -2.10 2.48
C ALA A 67 -1.35 -3.43 2.91
N CYS A 68 -0.15 -3.41 3.50
CA CYS A 68 0.51 -4.60 4.03
C CYS A 68 -0.28 -5.31 5.15
N SER A 69 -1.14 -4.58 5.87
CA SER A 69 -2.02 -5.13 6.92
C SER A 69 -3.36 -5.67 6.39
N THR A 70 -3.59 -5.59 5.08
CA THR A 70 -4.82 -6.04 4.40
C THR A 70 -4.50 -7.07 3.32
N ASP A 71 -5.44 -7.98 3.02
CA ASP A 71 -5.24 -8.96 1.96
C ASP A 71 -5.43 -8.30 0.58
N CYS A 72 -4.34 -7.81 -0.01
CA CYS A 72 -4.36 -7.09 -1.27
C CYS A 72 -3.06 -7.30 -2.06
N HIS A 73 -3.12 -7.08 -3.37
CA HIS A 73 -1.93 -6.98 -4.20
C HIS A 73 -1.50 -5.51 -4.29
N LEU A 74 -0.33 -5.19 -3.74
CA LEU A 74 0.17 -3.82 -3.75
C LEU A 74 1.20 -3.62 -4.87
N PHE A 75 0.95 -2.63 -5.73
CA PHE A 75 1.90 -2.13 -6.72
C PHE A 75 2.41 -0.76 -6.29
N LEU A 76 3.73 -0.62 -6.17
CA LEU A 76 4.38 0.65 -5.89
C LEU A 76 4.60 1.38 -7.21
N CYS A 77 3.97 2.52 -7.34
CA CYS A 77 3.94 3.30 -8.57
C CYS A 77 4.70 4.61 -8.38
N ASN A 78 5.32 5.11 -9.45
CA ASN A 78 5.95 6.43 -9.42
C ASN A 78 4.89 7.50 -9.74
N PRO A 79 4.67 8.49 -8.86
CA PRO A 79 3.73 9.59 -9.12
C PRO A 79 4.11 10.44 -10.33
N ASN A 80 5.39 10.43 -10.75
CA ASN A 80 5.90 11.22 -11.86
C ASN A 80 5.86 10.50 -13.21
N TRP A 81 5.24 9.31 -13.28
CA TRP A 81 5.12 8.58 -14.53
C TRP A 81 4.29 9.33 -15.56
N ALA A 82 4.74 9.27 -16.81
CA ALA A 82 3.99 9.75 -17.95
C ALA A 82 2.87 8.78 -18.33
N GLU A 83 1.94 9.23 -19.17
CA GLU A 83 0.77 8.45 -19.58
C GLU A 83 1.12 7.08 -20.17
N LEU A 84 2.19 6.99 -20.97
CA LEU A 84 2.66 5.72 -21.55
C LEU A 84 3.11 4.71 -20.49
N GLU A 85 3.79 5.18 -19.44
CA GLU A 85 4.25 4.32 -18.34
C GLU A 85 3.06 3.81 -17.52
N TRP A 86 2.09 4.69 -17.28
CA TRP A 86 0.83 4.31 -16.65
C TRP A 86 0.08 3.25 -17.46
N GLN A 87 -0.03 3.41 -18.78
CA GLN A 87 -0.66 2.43 -19.66
C GLN A 87 0.02 1.05 -19.54
N GLN A 88 1.36 1.00 -19.56
CA GLN A 88 2.10 -0.26 -19.40
C GLN A 88 1.81 -0.94 -18.05
N VAL A 89 1.73 -0.17 -16.96
CA VAL A 89 1.41 -0.70 -15.63
C VAL A 89 -0.02 -1.22 -15.57
N PHE A 90 -0.99 -0.50 -16.15
CA PHE A 90 -2.37 -0.96 -16.22
C PHE A 90 -2.49 -2.27 -17.01
N GLU A 91 -1.79 -2.40 -18.13
CA GLU A 91 -1.74 -3.65 -18.91
C GLU A 91 -1.09 -4.82 -18.16
N LEU A 92 -0.10 -4.54 -17.30
CA LEU A 92 0.52 -5.56 -16.45
C LEU A 92 -0.41 -6.01 -15.32
N VAL A 93 -1.13 -5.07 -14.72
CA VAL A 93 -2.02 -5.30 -13.57
C VAL A 93 -3.31 -6.01 -13.99
N GLN A 94 -3.84 -5.70 -15.18
CA GLN A 94 -5.03 -6.36 -15.73
C GLN A 94 -4.76 -7.77 -16.26
N ARG A 95 -3.50 -8.13 -16.52
CA ARG A 95 -3.19 -9.49 -16.93
C ARG A 95 -3.45 -10.43 -15.75
N PRO A 96 -4.29 -11.47 -15.91
CA PRO A 96 -4.42 -12.49 -14.89
C PRO A 96 -3.01 -13.05 -14.67
N SER A 97 -2.61 -13.18 -13.40
CA SER A 97 -1.29 -13.65 -13.01
C SER A 97 -1.00 -15.00 -13.66
N LEU A 98 -0.36 -14.97 -14.84
CA LEU A 98 0.41 -16.08 -15.34
C LEU A 98 1.54 -16.21 -14.34
N GLY A 99 1.37 -17.18 -13.42
CA GLY A 99 2.36 -17.51 -12.41
C GLY A 99 3.74 -17.55 -13.06
N ASN A 100 4.71 -16.95 -12.39
CA ASN A 100 6.13 -16.97 -12.71
C ASN A 100 6.52 -18.18 -13.56
N SER A 101 6.61 -17.99 -14.88
CA SER A 101 7.22 -18.97 -15.76
C SER A 101 7.71 -18.31 -17.03
N GLN A 102 9.03 -18.38 -17.16
CA GLN A 102 9.83 -18.22 -18.36
C GLN A 102 10.08 -16.76 -18.80
N ARG A 103 11.04 -16.11 -18.14
CA ARG A 103 12.05 -15.37 -18.91
C ARG A 103 13.05 -16.40 -19.44
N LYS A 104 13.05 -16.62 -20.75
CA LYS A 104 14.18 -17.18 -21.49
C LYS A 104 14.95 -16.03 -22.12
#